data_AF-A0A960JJ94-F1
#
_entry.id   AF-A0A960JJ94-F1
#
_cell.length_a   1.000
_cell.length_b   1.000
_cell.length_c   1.000
_cell.angle_alpha   90.00
_cell.angle_beta   90.00
_cell.angle_gamma   90.00
#
_symmetry.space_group_name_H-M   'P 1'
#
loop_
_entity.id
_entity.type
_entity.pdbx_description
1 polymer ?
#
loop_
_entity_poly.entity_id
_entity_poly.type
_entity_poly.pdbx_seq_one_letter_code
_entity_poly.pdbx_strand_id
1 'polypeptide(L)'
;MKGLFGAYFFIILAVVAGMMMPTQAGINSKLADDIGSPILAAFVSFVVGTAALFVYILATGESLGNLTSLKSASLLSWTGGLLGAFFVASTVILVPRLGVALTFSLVVAE
;
A
#
# COMPACT_ATOMS: atom_id res chain seq x y z
N MET A 1 24.99 17.88 6.68
CA MET A 1 24.63 16.55 7.23
C MET A 1 24.06 15.59 6.17
N LYS A 2 24.62 15.58 4.94
CA LYS A 2 24.24 14.68 3.84
C LYS A 2 25.04 13.35 3.89
N GLY A 3 25.26 12.83 5.09
CA GLY A 3 26.16 11.68 5.35
C GLY A 3 25.37 10.46 5.80
N LEU A 4 25.98 9.27 5.65
CA LEU A 4 25.58 7.91 6.07
C LEU A 4 24.29 7.75 6.88
N PHE A 5 24.09 8.53 7.96
CA PHE A 5 22.87 8.58 8.77
C PHE A 5 21.57 8.74 7.96
N GLY A 6 21.55 9.62 6.95
CA GLY A 6 20.39 9.79 6.08
C GLY A 6 20.10 8.52 5.25
N ALA A 7 21.15 7.83 4.79
CA ALA A 7 21.00 6.59 4.04
C ALA A 7 20.45 5.46 4.92
N TYR A 8 20.94 5.31 6.16
CA TYR A 8 20.44 4.30 7.08
C TYR A 8 18.96 4.51 7.44
N PHE A 9 18.52 5.76 7.61
CA PHE A 9 17.10 6.04 7.83
C PHE A 9 16.22 5.54 6.68
N PHE A 10 16.58 5.84 5.43
CA PHE A 10 15.82 5.38 4.26
C PHE A 10 15.87 3.85 4.08
N ILE A 11 17.01 3.22 4.41
CA ILE A 11 17.13 1.76 4.40
C ILE A 11 16.17 1.14 5.42
N ILE A 12 16.16 1.65 6.66
CA ILE A 12 15.25 1.15 7.71
C ILE A 12 13.80 1.34 7.28
N LEU A 13 13.45 2.51 6.72
CA LEU A 13 12.10 2.76 6.22
C LEU A 13 11.70 1.74 5.14
N ALA A 14 12.59 1.46 4.19
CA ALA A 14 12.35 0.49 3.13
C ALA A 14 12.18 -0.93 3.67
N VAL A 15 12.99 -1.34 4.65
CA VAL A 15 12.86 -2.64 5.33
C VAL A 15 11.52 -2.75 6.05
N VAL A 16 11.13 -1.73 6.81
CA VAL A 16 9.84 -1.70 7.51
C VAL A 16 8.68 -1.77 6.51
N ALA A 17 8.71 -0.98 5.44
CA ALA A 17 7.70 -1.02 4.38
C ALA A 17 7.61 -2.42 3.74
N GLY A 18 8.75 -3.06 3.47
CA GLY A 18 8.83 -4.42 2.96
C GLY A 18 8.21 -5.45 3.91
N MET A 19 8.44 -5.34 5.21
CA MET A 19 7.83 -6.21 6.24
C MET A 19 6.31 -6.02 6.35
N MET A 20 5.81 -4.81 6.11
CA MET A 20 4.38 -4.52 6.18
C MET A 20 3.59 -5.19 5.05
N MET A 21 4.19 -5.43 3.88
CA MET A 21 3.51 -6.05 2.72
C MET A 21 2.94 -7.46 3.00
N PRO A 22 3.72 -8.46 3.47
CA PRO A 22 3.16 -9.77 3.81
C PRO A 22 2.22 -9.70 5.02
N THR A 23 2.50 -8.80 5.96
CA THR A 23 1.67 -8.62 7.16
C THR A 23 0.27 -8.11 6.79
N GLN A 24 0.17 -7.08 5.95
CA GLN A 24 -1.13 -6.56 5.49
C GLN A 24 -1.89 -7.58 4.65
N ALA A 25 -1.20 -8.38 3.81
CA ALA A 25 -1.86 -9.38 3.00
C ALA A 25 -2.53 -10.45 3.89
N GLY A 26 -1.85 -10.89 4.95
CA GLY A 26 -2.43 -11.80 5.94
C GLY A 26 -3.64 -11.21 6.69
N ILE A 27 -3.53 -9.95 7.15
CA ILE A 27 -4.64 -9.25 7.81
C ILE A 27 -5.84 -9.11 6.87
N ASN A 28 -5.61 -8.72 5.62
CA ASN A 28 -6.67 -8.50 4.64
C ASN A 28 -7.28 -9.82 4.15
N SER A 29 -6.51 -10.91 4.06
CA SER A 29 -7.04 -12.25 3.83
C SER A 29 -7.94 -12.69 4.98
N LYS A 30 -7.55 -12.42 6.24
CA LYS A 30 -8.43 -12.71 7.37
C LYS A 30 -9.73 -11.89 7.33
N LEU A 31 -9.64 -10.61 6.99
CA LEU A 31 -10.82 -9.76 6.77
C LEU A 31 -11.70 -10.28 5.61
N ALA A 32 -11.09 -10.81 4.56
CA ALA A 32 -11.80 -11.43 3.44
C ALA A 32 -12.58 -12.66 3.88
N ASP A 33 -12.02 -13.47 4.78
CA ASP A 33 -12.71 -14.62 5.36
C ASP A 33 -13.89 -14.17 6.24
N ASP A 34 -13.70 -13.12 7.05
CA ASP A 34 -14.74 -12.59 7.95
C ASP A 34 -15.92 -11.96 7.19
N ILE A 35 -15.65 -11.30 6.06
CA ILE A 35 -16.67 -10.64 5.21
C ILE A 35 -17.20 -11.58 4.11
N GLY A 36 -16.49 -12.69 3.83
CA GLY A 36 -16.80 -13.61 2.74
C GLY A 36 -16.48 -13.07 1.34
N SER A 37 -15.66 -12.00 1.22
CA SER A 37 -15.30 -11.42 -0.07
C SER A 37 -13.91 -10.77 -0.06
N PRO A 38 -12.95 -11.26 -0.88
CA PRO A 38 -11.61 -10.68 -0.96
C PRO A 38 -11.60 -9.29 -1.60
N ILE A 39 -12.53 -9.02 -2.53
CA ILE A 39 -12.64 -7.70 -3.17
C ILE A 39 -13.18 -6.67 -2.18
N LEU A 40 -14.17 -7.03 -1.35
CA LEU A 40 -14.66 -6.12 -0.31
C LEU A 40 -13.59 -5.86 0.75
N ALA A 41 -12.83 -6.88 1.17
CA ALA A 41 -11.73 -6.70 2.11
C ALA A 41 -10.64 -5.76 1.55
N ALA A 42 -10.26 -5.92 0.27
CA ALA A 42 -9.32 -5.02 -0.38
C ALA A 42 -9.87 -3.57 -0.46
N PHE A 43 -11.15 -3.40 -0.80
CA PHE A 43 -11.81 -2.09 -0.81
C PHE A 43 -11.78 -1.43 0.56
N VAL A 44 -12.19 -2.15 1.62
CA VAL A 44 -12.16 -1.64 3.00
C VAL A 44 -10.73 -1.27 3.42
N SER A 45 -9.74 -2.08 3.05
CA SER A 45 -8.32 -1.78 3.32
C SER A 45 -7.88 -0.47 2.66
N PHE A 46 -8.31 -0.23 1.42
CA PHE A 46 -8.06 1.03 0.70
C PHE A 46 -8.73 2.23 1.36
N VAL A 47 -9.96 2.08 1.82
CA VAL A 47 -10.68 3.14 2.55
C VAL A 47 -9.94 3.48 3.85
N VAL A 48 -9.54 2.48 4.64
CA VAL A 48 -8.80 2.67 5.90
C VAL A 48 -7.43 3.33 5.62
N GLY A 49 -6.70 2.85 4.62
CA GLY A 49 -5.41 3.43 4.22
C GLY A 49 -5.53 4.88 3.76
N THR A 50 -6.56 5.19 2.96
CA THR A 50 -6.86 6.56 2.50
C THR A 50 -7.21 7.47 3.66
N ALA A 51 -8.02 7.00 4.61
CA ALA A 51 -8.36 7.74 5.82
C ALA A 51 -7.11 8.01 6.68
N ALA A 52 -6.21 7.03 6.83
CA ALA A 52 -4.96 7.20 7.54
C ALA A 52 -4.04 8.24 6.89
N LEU A 53 -3.93 8.24 5.55
CA LEU A 53 -3.21 9.27 4.80
C LEU A 53 -3.84 10.65 4.99
N PHE A 54 -5.17 10.74 4.98
CA PHE A 54 -5.87 11.99 5.21
C PHE A 54 -5.60 12.54 6.61
N VAL A 55 -5.66 11.70 7.65
CA VAL A 55 -5.29 12.09 9.02
C VAL A 55 -3.84 12.55 9.10
N TYR A 56 -2.93 11.85 8.41
CA TYR A 56 -1.52 12.24 8.35
C TYR A 56 -1.35 13.64 7.73
N ILE A 57 -2.00 13.93 6.60
CA ILE A 57 -2.00 15.26 5.95
C ILE A 57 -2.44 16.36 6.93
N LEU A 58 -3.51 16.11 7.69
CA LEU A 58 -4.00 17.05 8.70
C LEU A 58 -3.00 17.24 9.85
N ALA A 59 -2.38 16.14 10.31
CA ALA A 59 -1.43 16.16 11.43
C ALA A 59 -0.11 16.86 11.08
N THR A 60 0.34 16.77 9.83
CA THR A 60 1.58 17.43 9.36
C THR A 60 1.35 18.84 8.83
N GLY A 61 0.10 19.26 8.66
CA GLY A 61 -0.24 20.57 8.12
C GLY A 61 0.13 20.73 6.65
N GLU A 62 0.13 19.64 5.88
CA GLU A 62 0.44 19.70 4.45
C GLU A 62 -0.54 20.60 3.70
N SER A 63 -0.01 21.47 2.84
CA SER A 63 -0.82 22.42 2.09
C SER A 63 -1.65 21.72 1.02
N LEU A 64 -2.97 21.72 1.21
CA LEU A 64 -3.93 21.28 0.19
C LEU A 64 -3.92 22.17 -1.07
N GLY A 65 -3.26 23.34 -1.02
CA GLY A 65 -3.07 24.19 -2.20
C GLY A 65 -2.30 23.49 -3.33
N ASN A 66 -1.47 22.51 -2.99
CA ASN A 66 -0.73 21.69 -3.95
C ASN A 66 -1.67 20.81 -4.81
N LEU A 67 -2.92 20.58 -4.39
CA LEU A 67 -3.91 19.84 -5.18
C LEU A 67 -4.30 20.59 -6.47
N THR A 68 -4.06 21.90 -6.55
CA THR A 68 -4.30 22.66 -7.79
C THR A 68 -3.44 22.15 -8.95
N SER A 69 -2.26 21.58 -8.65
CA SER A 69 -1.36 20.94 -9.62
C SER A 69 -1.90 19.62 -10.18
N LEU A 70 -2.97 19.05 -9.61
CA LEU A 70 -3.62 17.86 -10.19
C LEU A 70 -4.16 18.12 -11.59
N LYS A 71 -4.55 19.37 -11.90
CA LYS A 71 -5.02 19.76 -13.25
C LYS A 71 -3.94 19.61 -14.32
N SER A 72 -2.67 19.68 -13.92
CA SER A 72 -1.51 19.47 -14.80
C SER A 72 -0.93 18.05 -14.73
N ALA A 73 -1.47 17.18 -13.88
CA ALA A 73 -0.96 15.81 -13.76
C ALA A 73 -1.34 14.98 -15.00
N SER A 74 -0.40 14.17 -15.48
CA SER A 74 -0.66 13.21 -16.57
C SER A 74 -1.77 12.24 -16.17
N LEU A 75 -2.63 11.87 -17.10
CA LEU A 75 -3.64 10.81 -16.90
C LEU A 75 -3.03 9.50 -16.42
N LEU A 76 -1.77 9.21 -16.79
CA LEU A 76 -1.04 8.03 -16.32
C LEU A 76 -0.83 8.04 -14.80
N SER A 77 -0.74 9.21 -14.16
CA SER A 77 -0.53 9.31 -12.70
C SER A 77 -1.68 8.70 -11.91
N TRP A 78 -2.88 8.65 -12.50
CA TRP A 78 -4.09 8.11 -11.88
C TRP A 78 -4.11 6.57 -11.90
N THR A 79 -3.28 5.92 -12.74
CA THR A 79 -3.21 4.46 -12.78
C THR A 79 -2.49 3.89 -11.56
N GLY A 80 -1.68 4.69 -10.85
CA GLY A 80 -1.01 4.25 -9.62
C GLY A 80 -1.98 3.72 -8.56
N GLY A 81 -3.12 4.39 -8.39
CA GLY A 81 -4.18 3.92 -7.49
C GLY A 81 -4.81 2.60 -7.95
N LEU A 82 -5.02 2.43 -9.27
CA LEU A 82 -5.53 1.19 -9.84
C LEU A 82 -4.55 0.02 -9.67
N LEU A 83 -3.27 0.26 -9.90
CA LEU A 83 -2.20 -0.74 -9.71
C LEU A 83 -2.12 -1.17 -8.24
N GLY A 84 -2.19 -0.22 -7.29
CA GLY A 84 -2.23 -0.55 -5.87
C GLY A 84 -3.46 -1.38 -5.48
N ALA A 85 -4.64 -1.02 -6.00
CA ALA A 85 -5.87 -1.76 -5.74
C ALA A 85 -5.80 -3.20 -6.28
N PHE A 86 -5.30 -3.36 -7.50
CA PHE A 86 -5.05 -4.66 -8.10
C PHE A 86 -4.04 -5.48 -7.28
N PHE A 87 -2.94 -4.86 -6.85
CA PHE A 87 -1.91 -5.52 -6.04
C PHE A 87 -2.49 -6.04 -4.71
N VAL A 88 -3.18 -5.20 -3.95
CA VAL A 88 -3.77 -5.60 -2.67
C VAL A 88 -4.82 -6.70 -2.88
N ALA A 89 -5.74 -6.54 -3.84
CA ALA A 89 -6.74 -7.57 -4.14
C ALA A 89 -6.09 -8.90 -4.53
N SER A 90 -5.04 -8.86 -5.36
CA SER A 90 -4.28 -10.05 -5.76
C SER A 90 -3.63 -10.72 -4.56
N THR A 91 -2.95 -9.99 -3.69
CA THR A 91 -2.32 -10.59 -2.49
C THR A 91 -3.34 -11.22 -1.54
N VAL A 92 -4.51 -10.59 -1.35
CA VAL A 92 -5.61 -11.14 -0.53
C VAL A 92 -6.12 -12.47 -1.08
N ILE A 93 -6.21 -12.58 -2.42
CA ILE A 93 -6.63 -13.78 -3.15
C ILE A 93 -5.53 -14.84 -3.13
N LEU A 94 -4.27 -14.46 -3.33
CA LEU A 94 -3.17 -15.38 -3.56
C LEU A 94 -2.58 -15.94 -2.26
N VAL A 95 -2.49 -15.16 -1.19
CA VAL A 95 -1.85 -15.60 0.07
C VAL A 95 -2.52 -16.85 0.66
N PRO A 96 -3.85 -16.99 0.73
CA PRO A 96 -4.49 -18.21 1.23
C PRO A 96 -4.28 -19.44 0.33
N ARG A 97 -3.95 -19.24 -0.96
CA ARG A 97 -3.82 -20.30 -1.96
C ARG A 97 -2.38 -20.77 -2.16
N LEU A 98 -1.43 -19.83 -2.16
CA LEU A 98 -0.03 -20.07 -2.48
C LEU A 98 0.87 -19.98 -1.24
N GLY A 99 0.37 -19.40 -0.15
CA GLY A 99 1.16 -19.03 1.02
C GLY A 99 1.96 -17.74 0.79
N VAL A 100 2.26 -17.05 1.89
CA VAL A 100 2.94 -15.74 1.89
C VAL A 100 4.28 -15.80 1.14
N ALA A 101 5.11 -16.80 1.43
CA ALA A 101 6.46 -16.89 0.87
C ALA A 101 6.46 -16.99 -0.67
N LEU A 102 5.62 -17.87 -1.25
CA LEU A 102 5.56 -18.05 -2.70
C LEU A 102 4.93 -16.83 -3.38
N THR A 103 3.83 -16.28 -2.84
CA THR A 103 3.19 -15.07 -3.41
C THR A 103 4.18 -13.92 -3.53
N PHE A 104 4.90 -13.58 -2.46
CA PHE A 104 5.82 -12.44 -2.49
C PHE A 104 7.13 -12.73 -3.23
N SER A 105 7.56 -13.99 -3.31
CA SER A 105 8.70 -14.35 -4.16
C SER A 105 8.40 -14.11 -5.63
N LEU A 106 7.20 -14.46 -6.10
CA LEU A 106 6.76 -14.21 -7.47
C LEU A 106 6.61 -12.71 -7.76
N VAL A 107 6.00 -11.96 -6.83
CA VAL A 107 5.84 -10.51 -6.93
C VAL A 107 7.17 -9.76 -7.11
N VAL A 108 8.26 -10.27 -6.55
CA VAL A 108 9.59 -9.64 -6.63
C VAL A 108 10.39 -10.15 -7.83
N ALA A 109 10.04 -11.31 -8.39
CA ALA A 109 10.83 -11.97 -9.44
C ALA A 109 10.65 -11.38 -10.85
N GLU A 110 9.68 -10.49 -11.03
CA GLU A 110 9.36 -9.79 -12.29
C GLU A 110 10.27 -8.59 -12.62
#